data_AF-A0A924LI91-F1
#
_entry.id   AF-A0A924LI91-F1
#
_cell.length_a   1.000
_cell.length_b   1.000
_cell.length_c   1.000
_cell.angle_alpha   90.00
_cell.angle_beta   90.00
_cell.angle_gamma   90.00
#
_symmetry.space_group_name_H-M   'P 1'
#
loop_
_entity.id
_entity.type
_entity.pdbx_description
1 polymer ?
#
loop_
_entity_poly.entity_id
_entity_poly.type
_entity_poly.pdbx_seq_one_letter_code
_entity_poly.pdbx_strand_id
1 'polypeptide(L)'
;FALQCAVAAGCLGPIGAGAGGVLLGPSLIGAAAGGADFDSHFRYLSGLLLAIGLGFASTIPRIERHSRRFGLLTIIVVTGGLGRLVSVAVIGSPSSAMMAALTMELLITPALAAWQRRVANARG
;
A
#
# COMPACT_ATOMS: atom_id res chain seq x y z
N PHE A 1 -13.02 -10.77 13.38
CA PHE A 1 -11.80 -10.50 14.15
C PHE A 1 -10.51 -10.84 13.39
N ALA A 2 -10.27 -12.08 12.94
CA ALA A 2 -9.03 -12.44 12.23
C ALA A 2 -8.69 -11.52 11.03
N LEU A 3 -9.67 -11.22 10.17
CA LEU A 3 -9.50 -10.29 9.03
C LEU A 3 -9.12 -8.87 9.48
N GLN A 4 -9.67 -8.38 10.59
CA GLN A 4 -9.36 -7.04 11.12
C GLN A 4 -7.91 -6.95 11.59
N CYS A 5 -7.41 -7.98 12.28
CA CYS A 5 -6.00 -8.06 12.69
C CYS A 5 -5.06 -8.13 11.48
N ALA A 6 -5.41 -8.95 10.47
CA ALA A 6 -4.61 -9.06 9.25
C ALA A 6 -4.51 -7.72 8.50
N VAL A 7 -5.64 -7.01 8.37
CA VAL A 7 -5.66 -5.68 7.73
C VAL A 7 -4.94 -4.65 8.58
N ALA A 8 -5.08 -4.67 9.91
CA ALA A 8 -4.35 -3.79 10.81
C ALA A 8 -2.83 -3.95 10.64
N ALA A 9 -2.33 -5.19 10.62
CA ALA A 9 -0.93 -5.48 10.34
C ALA A 9 -0.51 -5.01 8.94
N GLY A 10 -1.34 -5.27 7.93
CA GLY A 10 -1.10 -4.82 6.56
C GLY A 10 -1.02 -3.30 6.40
N CYS A 11 -1.72 -2.53 7.24
CA CYS A 11 -1.70 -1.06 7.22
C CYS A 11 -0.40 -0.46 7.77
N LEU A 12 0.37 -1.19 8.58
CA LEU A 12 1.61 -0.67 9.19
C LEU A 12 2.64 -0.28 8.13
N GLY A 13 2.78 -1.09 7.08
CA GLY A 13 3.67 -0.83 5.95
C GLY A 13 3.39 0.51 5.26
N PRO A 14 2.21 0.72 4.63
CA PRO A 14 1.89 1.95 3.92
C PRO A 14 1.82 3.18 4.84
N ILE A 15 1.36 3.03 6.09
CA ILE A 15 1.34 4.16 7.04
C ILE A 15 2.77 4.55 7.42
N GLY A 16 3.60 3.58 7.78
CA GLY A 16 4.98 3.83 8.18
C GLY A 16 5.84 4.36 7.03
N ALA A 17 5.82 3.67 5.88
CA ALA A 17 6.57 4.08 4.70
C ALA A 17 6.05 5.42 4.13
N GLY A 18 4.73 5.62 4.11
CA GLY A 18 4.13 6.86 3.64
C GLY A 18 4.47 8.05 4.53
N ALA A 19 4.29 7.93 5.85
CA ALA A 19 4.65 9.00 6.79
C ALA A 19 6.17 9.26 6.78
N GLY A 20 6.99 8.20 6.80
CA GLY A 20 8.44 8.31 6.70
C GLY A 20 8.88 9.01 5.41
N GLY A 21 8.27 8.68 4.27
CA GLY A 21 8.63 9.27 2.98
C GLY A 21 8.19 10.71 2.84
N VAL A 22 7.05 11.09 3.44
CA VAL A 22 6.61 12.49 3.51
C VAL A 22 7.58 13.32 4.36
N LEU A 23 8.09 12.78 5.47
CA LEU A 23 8.97 13.52 6.38
C LEU A 23 10.42 13.55 5.89
N LEU A 24 10.97 12.40 5.51
CA LEU A 24 12.38 12.20 5.19
C LEU A 24 12.69 12.36 3.68
N GLY A 25 11.67 12.33 2.82
CA GLY A 25 11.89 12.34 1.36
C GLY A 25 12.66 11.10 0.88
N PRO A 26 13.39 11.20 -0.24
CA PRO A 26 14.15 10.09 -0.82
C PRO A 26 15.22 9.48 0.11
N SER A 27 15.65 10.22 1.14
CA SER A 27 16.61 9.72 2.13
C SER A 27 16.10 8.51 2.91
N LEU A 28 14.77 8.32 3.00
CA LEU A 28 14.15 7.14 3.62
C LEU A 28 14.68 5.82 3.03
N ILE A 29 14.91 5.81 1.71
CA ILE A 29 15.38 4.63 0.98
C ILE A 29 16.88 4.69 0.68
N GLY A 30 17.61 5.61 1.33
CA GLY A 30 19.04 5.82 1.09
C GLY A 30 19.36 6.39 -0.30
N ALA A 31 18.37 6.93 -1.00
CA ALA A 31 18.61 7.58 -2.28
C ALA A 31 19.32 8.92 -2.04
N ALA A 32 20.30 9.21 -2.90
CA ALA A 32 20.89 10.55 -2.96
C ALA A 32 19.80 11.59 -3.25
N ALA A 33 20.00 12.82 -2.79
CA ALA A 33 19.10 13.92 -3.12
C ALA A 33 19.03 14.07 -4.65
N GLY A 34 17.91 13.65 -5.24
CA GLY A 34 17.55 14.11 -6.57
C GLY A 34 17.22 15.60 -6.53
N GLY A 35 17.23 16.27 -7.67
CA GLY A 35 16.78 17.66 -7.76
C GLY A 35 15.38 17.87 -7.18
N ALA A 36 14.97 19.13 -6.99
CA ALA A 36 13.71 19.48 -6.31
C ALA A 36 12.47 18.74 -6.85
N ASP A 37 12.42 18.47 -8.16
CA ASP A 37 11.30 17.74 -8.79
C ASP A 37 11.20 16.29 -8.31
N PHE A 38 12.33 15.61 -8.12
CA PHE A 38 12.36 14.24 -7.63
C PHE A 38 11.94 14.16 -6.16
N ASP A 39 12.45 15.05 -5.30
CA ASP A 39 12.03 15.11 -3.90
C ASP A 39 10.53 15.42 -3.78
N SER A 40 10.04 16.41 -4.53
CA SER A 40 8.61 16.77 -4.58
C SER A 40 7.74 15.58 -5.00
N HIS A 41 8.10 14.90 -6.09
CA HIS A 41 7.34 13.74 -6.58
C HIS A 41 7.38 12.57 -5.59
N PHE A 42 8.53 12.31 -4.95
CA PHE A 42 8.67 11.26 -3.95
C PHE A 42 7.79 11.52 -2.72
N ARG A 43 7.77 12.76 -2.20
CA ARG A 43 6.93 13.13 -1.07
C ARG A 43 5.45 13.07 -1.41
N TYR A 44 5.07 13.48 -2.63
CA TYR A 44 3.70 13.36 -3.12
C TYR A 44 3.23 11.89 -3.13
N LEU A 45 4.01 10.98 -3.73
CA LEU A 45 3.69 9.55 -3.75
C LEU A 45 3.65 8.94 -2.35
N SER A 46 4.53 9.38 -1.46
CA SER A 46 4.54 8.96 -0.05
C SER A 46 3.27 9.40 0.69
N GLY A 47 2.79 10.62 0.43
CA GLY A 47 1.54 11.13 0.98
C GLY A 47 0.32 10.34 0.49
N LEU A 48 0.29 9.97 -0.80
CA LEU A 48 -0.74 9.08 -1.33
C LEU A 48 -0.70 7.70 -0.66
N LEU A 49 0.49 7.12 -0.48
CA LEU A 49 0.66 5.83 0.20
C LEU A 49 0.14 5.88 1.65
N LEU A 50 0.47 6.95 2.37
CA LEU A 50 -0.04 7.20 3.71
C LEU A 50 -1.57 7.26 3.73
N ALA A 51 -2.16 8.06 2.83
CA ALA A 51 -3.60 8.21 2.72
C ALA A 51 -4.31 6.88 2.38
N ILE A 52 -3.71 6.05 1.53
CA ILE A 52 -4.21 4.70 1.22
C ILE A 52 -4.18 3.81 2.47
N GLY A 53 -3.07 3.82 3.22
CA GLY A 53 -2.93 3.07 4.47
C GLY A 53 -3.98 3.47 5.52
N LEU A 54 -4.18 4.77 5.72
CA LEU A 54 -5.25 5.31 6.57
C LEU A 54 -6.64 4.97 6.02
N GLY A 55 -6.78 4.96 4.69
CA GLY A 55 -7.97 4.51 3.98
C GLY A 55 -8.37 3.10 4.38
N PHE A 56 -7.45 2.14 4.32
CA PHE A 56 -7.69 0.77 4.77
C PHE A 56 -7.96 0.71 6.28
N ALA A 57 -7.15 1.40 7.10
CA ALA A 57 -7.31 1.41 8.55
C ALA A 57 -8.72 1.85 8.99
N SER A 58 -9.26 2.87 8.32
CA SER A 58 -10.61 3.37 8.61
C SER A 58 -11.74 2.38 8.28
N THR A 59 -11.47 1.32 7.49
CA THR A 59 -12.45 0.26 7.23
C THR A 59 -12.50 -0.80 8.32
N ILE A 60 -11.46 -0.90 9.17
CA ILE A 60 -11.29 -1.99 10.13
C ILE A 60 -12.49 -2.17 11.09
N PRO A 61 -13.05 -1.12 11.74
CA PRO A 61 -14.09 -1.31 12.76
C PRO A 61 -15.36 -2.00 12.26
N ARG A 62 -15.68 -1.86 10.96
CA ARG A 62 -16.87 -2.45 10.30
C ARG A 62 -16.50 -3.01 8.93
N ILE A 63 -15.42 -3.79 8.90
CA ILE A 63 -14.78 -4.21 7.65
C ILE A 63 -15.71 -4.94 6.69
N GLU A 64 -16.75 -5.60 7.19
CA GLU A 64 -17.73 -6.30 6.36
C GLU A 64 -18.64 -5.36 5.57
N ARG A 65 -18.83 -4.12 6.02
CA ARG A 65 -19.72 -3.13 5.39
C ARG A 65 -19.04 -2.26 4.33
N HIS A 66 -17.72 -2.38 4.17
CA HIS A 66 -16.92 -1.44 3.37
C HIS A 66 -16.34 -2.03 2.07
N SER A 67 -16.98 -3.06 1.51
CA SER A 67 -16.47 -3.82 0.34
C SER A 67 -16.13 -2.94 -0.88
N ARG A 68 -16.92 -1.89 -1.15
CA ARG A 68 -16.66 -0.97 -2.28
C ARG A 68 -15.40 -0.13 -2.05
N ARG A 69 -15.23 0.43 -0.85
CA ARG A 69 -14.04 1.23 -0.49
C ARG A 69 -12.80 0.36 -0.41
N PHE A 70 -12.90 -0.80 0.21
CA PHE A 70 -11.81 -1.77 0.29
C PHE A 70 -11.35 -2.23 -1.10
N GLY A 71 -12.32 -2.50 -2.00
CA GLY A 71 -12.06 -2.83 -3.39
C GLY A 71 -11.36 -1.71 -4.16
N LEU A 72 -11.82 -0.46 -4.01
CA LEU A 72 -11.18 0.71 -4.63
C LEU A 72 -9.71 0.85 -4.19
N LEU A 73 -9.45 0.81 -2.88
CA LEU A 73 -8.10 0.90 -2.33
C LEU A 73 -7.21 -0.25 -2.83
N THR A 74 -7.77 -1.45 -2.93
CA THR A 74 -7.06 -2.62 -3.49
C THR A 74 -6.66 -2.39 -4.93
N ILE A 75 -7.56 -1.86 -5.78
CA ILE A 75 -7.25 -1.56 -7.18
C ILE A 75 -6.12 -0.54 -7.26
N ILE A 76 -6.18 0.55 -6.48
CA ILE A 76 -5.14 1.57 -6.45
C ILE A 76 -3.77 0.95 -6.10
N VAL A 77 -3.71 0.09 -5.07
CA VAL A 77 -2.49 -0.60 -4.64
C VAL A 77 -1.96 -1.53 -5.73
N VAL A 78 -2.83 -2.34 -6.34
CA VAL A 78 -2.43 -3.24 -7.43
C VAL A 78 -1.89 -2.46 -8.63
N THR A 79 -2.55 -1.37 -9.01
CA THR A 79 -2.07 -0.50 -10.10
C THR A 79 -0.69 0.07 -9.78
N GLY A 80 -0.45 0.51 -8.54
CA GLY A 80 0.88 0.92 -8.08
C GLY A 80 1.92 -0.19 -8.16
N GLY A 81 1.55 -1.41 -7.72
CA GLY A 81 2.41 -2.59 -7.79
C GLY A 81 2.73 -3.02 -9.22
N LEU A 82 1.80 -2.86 -10.16
CA LEU A 82 2.07 -3.10 -11.59
C LEU A 82 3.07 -2.08 -12.13
N GLY A 83 2.96 -0.80 -11.77
CA GLY A 83 3.97 0.21 -12.10
C GLY A 83 5.35 -0.15 -11.54
N ARG A 84 5.40 -0.68 -10.31
CA ARG A 84 6.64 -1.18 -9.72
C ARG A 84 7.17 -2.41 -10.42
N LEU A 85 6.32 -3.35 -10.82
CA LEU A 85 6.71 -4.53 -11.59
C LEU A 85 7.33 -4.15 -12.95
N VAL A 86 6.79 -3.14 -13.63
CA VAL A 86 7.40 -2.56 -14.83
C VAL A 86 8.79 -2.03 -14.52
N SER A 87 8.98 -1.32 -13.40
CA SER A 87 10.30 -0.86 -12.98
C SER A 87 11.27 -2.02 -12.74
N VAL A 88 10.82 -3.14 -12.17
CA VAL A 88 11.66 -4.35 -12.02
C VAL A 88 12.11 -4.88 -13.38
N ALA A 89 11.19 -4.93 -14.34
CA ALA A 89 11.48 -5.43 -15.69
C ALA A 89 12.42 -4.53 -16.49
N VAL A 90 12.35 -3.20 -16.29
CA VAL A 90 13.10 -2.22 -17.08
C VAL A 90 14.44 -1.84 -16.44
N ILE A 91 14.48 -1.68 -15.11
CA ILE A 91 15.66 -1.17 -14.38
C ILE A 91 16.38 -2.30 -13.62
N GLY A 92 15.68 -3.37 -13.25
CA GLY A 92 16.22 -4.50 -12.52
C GLY A 92 15.66 -4.64 -11.09
N SER A 93 16.18 -5.63 -10.36
CA SER A 93 15.65 -5.98 -9.03
C SER A 93 15.91 -4.89 -8.00
N PRO A 94 14.89 -4.42 -7.27
CA PRO A 94 15.05 -3.45 -6.21
C PRO A 94 15.50 -4.14 -4.91
N SER A 95 15.63 -3.37 -3.82
CA SER A 95 15.97 -3.89 -2.49
C SER A 95 14.95 -4.88 -1.96
N SER A 96 15.34 -5.71 -0.98
CA SER A 96 14.46 -6.69 -0.34
C SER A 96 13.20 -6.08 0.27
N ALA A 97 13.31 -4.89 0.86
CA ALA A 97 12.17 -4.14 1.39
C ALA A 97 11.17 -3.77 0.28
N MET A 98 11.67 -3.36 -0.89
CA MET A 98 10.84 -2.99 -2.02
C MET A 98 10.18 -4.21 -2.68
N MET A 99 10.88 -5.35 -2.70
CA MET A 99 10.33 -6.64 -3.11
C MET A 99 9.22 -7.12 -2.17
N ALA A 100 9.40 -6.98 -0.85
CA ALA A 100 8.34 -7.29 0.12
C ALA A 100 7.10 -6.41 -0.10
N ALA A 101 7.30 -5.12 -0.39
CA ALA A 101 6.20 -4.23 -0.73
C ALA A 101 5.52 -4.62 -2.06
N LEU A 102 6.28 -5.04 -3.09
CA LEU A 102 5.71 -5.57 -4.33
C LEU A 102 4.86 -6.83 -4.09
N THR A 103 5.32 -7.74 -3.23
CA THR A 103 4.54 -8.91 -2.78
C THR A 103 3.26 -8.49 -2.06
N MET A 104 3.34 -7.49 -1.18
CA MET A 104 2.16 -6.95 -0.50
C MET A 104 1.16 -6.34 -1.49
N GLU A 105 1.65 -5.62 -2.49
CA GLU A 105 0.84 -4.91 -3.49
C GLU A 105 0.11 -5.89 -4.42
N LEU A 106 0.79 -6.92 -4.92
CA LEU A 106 0.26 -7.81 -5.96
C LEU A 106 -0.34 -9.12 -5.46
N LEU A 107 0.03 -9.59 -4.26
CA LEU A 107 -0.46 -10.87 -3.72
C LEU A 107 -1.30 -10.67 -2.46
N ILE A 108 -0.76 -10.00 -1.45
CA ILE A 108 -1.40 -9.96 -0.12
C ILE A 108 -2.63 -9.05 -0.14
N THR A 109 -2.55 -7.84 -0.72
CA THR A 109 -3.68 -6.91 -0.75
C THR A 109 -4.88 -7.48 -1.52
N PRO A 110 -4.72 -8.08 -2.72
CA PRO A 110 -5.81 -8.77 -3.41
C PRO A 110 -6.38 -9.95 -2.63
N ALA A 111 -5.53 -10.74 -1.95
CA ALA A 111 -5.98 -11.85 -1.12
C ALA A 111 -6.83 -11.36 0.07
N LEU A 112 -6.42 -10.27 0.73
CA LEU A 112 -7.20 -9.62 1.78
C LEU A 112 -8.53 -9.10 1.26
N ALA A 113 -8.56 -8.54 0.05
CA ALA A 113 -9.80 -8.07 -0.57
C ALA A 113 -10.76 -9.23 -0.91
N ALA A 114 -10.24 -10.33 -1.43
CA ALA A 114 -11.02 -11.54 -1.68
C ALA A 114 -11.59 -12.12 -0.36
N TRP A 115 -10.78 -12.14 0.70
CA TRP A 115 -11.23 -12.57 2.03
C TRP A 115 -12.31 -11.63 2.59
N GLN A 116 -12.11 -10.32 2.49
CA GLN A 116 -13.09 -9.32 2.92
C GLN A 116 -14.43 -9.49 2.21
N ARG A 117 -14.43 -9.71 0.88
CA ARG A 117 -15.67 -9.96 0.11
C ARG A 117 -16.40 -11.22 0.57
N ARG A 118 -15.68 -12.30 0.86
CA ARG A 118 -16.28 -13.53 1.40
C ARG A 118 -16.95 -13.29 2.75
N VAL A 119 -16.30 -12.56 3.65
CA VAL A 119 -16.86 -12.24 4.97
C VAL A 119 -18.08 -11.31 4.84
N ALA A 120 -18.03 -10.34 3.93
CA ALA A 120 -19.16 -9.45 3.67
C ALA A 120 -20.39 -10.22 3.17
N ASN A 121 -20.21 -11.14 2.22
CA ASN A 121 -21.30 -11.94 1.65
C ASN A 121 -21.86 -12.96 2.65
N ALA A 122 -21.07 -13.43 3.62
CA ALA A 122 -21.53 -14.35 4.66
C ALA A 122 -22.36 -13.67 5.77
N ARG A 123 -22.42 -12.33 5.79
CA ARG A 123 -23.17 -11.54 6.78
C ARG A 123 -24.25 -10.64 6.17
N GLY A 124 -24.41 -10.66 4.86
CA GLY A 124 -25.52 -10.04 4.13
C GLY A 124 -26.61 -11.07 3.90
#